data_AF-A0A923ZKR5-F1
#
_entry.id   AF-A0A923ZKR5-F1
#
_cell.length_a   1.000
_cell.length_b   1.000
_cell.length_c   1.000
_cell.angle_alpha   90.00
_cell.angle_beta   90.00
_cell.angle_gamma   90.00
#
_symmetry.space_group_name_H-M   'P 1'
#
loop_
_entity.id
_entity.type
_entity.pdbx_description
1 polymer ?
#
loop_
_entity_poly.entity_id
_entity_poly.type
_entity_poly.pdbx_seq_one_letter_code
_entity_poly.pdbx_strand_id
1 'polypeptide(L)'
;VTFAFFAAITGIGGGTLRDLLIGAPVFWVGRSDYLGVCLVAAGAVWMLRADRWRLPALLWFDAVGMGAYSVIGAAKAETFGVPPLACIVMGVLTASFGGIIRDVLAGVPSVLMRREIYVSAAAFGATTYVALVFIGVDRIVAGAIGAAAGFGLRALAIGRGLALPAYEGEG
;
A
#
# COMPACT_ATOMS: atom_id res chain seq x y z
N VAL A 1 -11.72 5.24 -20.41
CA VAL A 1 -10.26 5.10 -20.67
C VAL A 1 -9.43 5.74 -19.56
N THR A 2 -9.58 7.05 -19.30
CA THR A 2 -8.82 7.77 -18.25
C THR A 2 -8.93 7.12 -16.87
N PHE A 3 -10.14 6.79 -16.40
CA PHE A 3 -10.33 6.14 -15.09
C PHE A 3 -9.59 4.79 -14.96
N ALA A 4 -9.62 3.96 -16.01
CA ALA A 4 -8.94 2.67 -16.03
C ALA A 4 -7.41 2.84 -16.02
N PHE A 5 -6.89 3.83 -16.75
CA PHE A 5 -5.47 4.18 -16.74
C PHE A 5 -4.99 4.61 -15.34
N PHE A 6 -5.74 5.50 -14.68
CA PHE A 6 -5.44 5.95 -13.31
C PHE A 6 -5.51 4.80 -12.30
N ALA A 7 -6.51 3.91 -12.41
CA ALA A 7 -6.63 2.75 -11.54
C ALA A 7 -5.47 1.75 -11.75
N ALA A 8 -5.07 1.51 -13.00
CA ALA A 8 -3.96 0.64 -13.32
C ALA A 8 -2.64 1.20 -12.77
N ILE A 9 -2.30 2.45 -13.07
CA ILE A 9 -1.02 3.05 -12.63
C ILE A 9 -0.93 3.18 -11.10
N THR A 10 -2.05 3.47 -10.43
CA THR A 10 -2.14 3.49 -8.96
C THR A 10 -1.95 2.10 -8.37
N GLY A 11 -2.60 1.08 -8.94
CA GLY A 11 -2.56 -0.29 -8.44
C GLY A 11 -1.20 -0.99 -8.66
N ILE A 12 -0.55 -0.73 -9.80
CA ILE A 12 0.70 -1.40 -10.16
C ILE A 12 1.95 -0.58 -9.86
N GLY A 13 1.83 0.74 -9.67
CA GLY A 13 2.95 1.66 -9.57
C GLY A 13 3.89 1.35 -8.40
N GLY A 14 3.34 1.10 -7.20
CA GLY A 14 4.15 0.74 -6.03
C GLY A 14 4.89 -0.58 -6.18
N GLY A 15 4.22 -1.62 -6.69
CA GLY A 15 4.86 -2.90 -6.98
C GLY A 15 5.92 -2.82 -8.08
N THR A 16 5.71 -1.95 -9.07
CA THR A 16 6.68 -1.70 -10.15
C THR A 16 7.95 -1.04 -9.60
N LEU A 17 7.80 0.01 -8.77
CA LEU A 17 8.95 0.66 -8.15
C LEU A 17 9.75 -0.33 -7.30
N ARG A 18 9.08 -1.11 -6.45
CA ARG A 18 9.72 -2.17 -5.67
C ARG A 18 10.52 -3.12 -6.56
N ASP A 19 9.88 -3.64 -7.60
CA ASP A 19 10.48 -4.65 -8.48
C ASP A 19 11.75 -4.10 -9.16
N LEU A 20 11.72 -2.85 -9.61
CA LEU A 20 12.89 -2.18 -10.17
C LEU A 20 14.01 -1.99 -9.14
N LEU A 21 13.68 -1.61 -7.90
CA LEU A 21 14.68 -1.38 -6.84
C LEU A 21 15.37 -2.67 -6.38
N ILE A 22 14.66 -3.81 -6.37
CA ILE A 22 15.23 -5.10 -5.96
C ILE A 22 15.82 -5.90 -7.14
N GLY A 23 15.81 -5.35 -8.35
CA GLY A 23 16.28 -6.04 -9.56
C GLY A 23 15.39 -7.21 -9.99
N ALA A 24 14.12 -7.23 -9.57
CA ALA A 24 13.15 -8.25 -9.95
C ALA A 24 12.49 -7.93 -11.30
N PRO A 25 12.06 -8.96 -12.07
CA PRO A 25 11.18 -8.74 -13.21
C PRO A 25 9.86 -8.12 -12.73
N VAL A 26 9.38 -7.14 -13.49
CA VAL A 26 8.14 -6.41 -13.18
C VAL A 26 6.95 -7.36 -13.26
N PHE A 27 6.24 -7.51 -12.13
CA PHE A 27 5.25 -8.57 -11.92
C PHE A 27 4.13 -8.64 -12.97
N TRP A 28 3.63 -7.49 -13.43
CA TRP A 28 2.52 -7.40 -14.38
C TRP A 28 2.95 -7.52 -15.85
N VAL A 29 4.25 -7.38 -16.15
CA VAL A 29 4.79 -7.57 -17.51
C VAL A 29 4.88 -9.06 -17.83
N GLY A 30 5.20 -9.89 -16.82
CA GLY A 30 5.27 -11.34 -16.97
C GLY A 30 3.92 -12.06 -16.86
N ARG A 31 2.91 -11.44 -16.21
CA ARG A 31 1.58 -12.04 -16.04
C ARG A 31 0.47 -10.99 -16.16
N SER A 32 -0.39 -11.16 -17.16
CA SER A 32 -1.49 -10.24 -17.49
C SER A 32 -2.69 -10.31 -16.54
N ASP A 33 -2.73 -11.31 -15.66
CA ASP A 33 -3.76 -11.52 -14.65
C ASP A 33 -3.87 -10.33 -13.67
N TYR A 34 -2.74 -9.73 -13.29
CA TYR A 34 -2.71 -8.55 -12.42
C TYR A 34 -3.39 -7.32 -13.04
N LEU A 35 -3.20 -7.10 -14.35
CA LEU A 35 -3.89 -6.03 -15.07
C LEU A 35 -5.40 -6.29 -15.12
N GLY A 36 -5.81 -7.54 -15.28
CA GLY A 36 -7.21 -7.96 -15.21
C GLY A 36 -7.86 -7.62 -13.87
N VAL A 37 -7.20 -7.92 -12.75
CA VAL A 37 -7.70 -7.58 -11.40
C VAL A 37 -7.85 -6.06 -11.22
N CYS A 38 -6.87 -5.27 -11.67
CA CYS A 38 -6.96 -3.80 -11.63
C CYS A 38 -8.13 -3.26 -12.45
N LEU A 39 -8.38 -3.82 -13.64
CA LEU A 39 -9.48 -3.42 -14.52
C LEU A 39 -10.84 -3.82 -13.95
N VAL A 40 -10.96 -5.01 -13.35
CA VAL A 40 -12.19 -5.46 -12.67
C VAL A 40 -12.48 -4.58 -11.46
N ALA A 41 -11.47 -4.28 -10.63
CA ALA A 41 -11.61 -3.38 -9.49
C ALA A 41 -12.04 -1.98 -9.95
N ALA A 42 -11.43 -1.45 -11.02
CA ALA A 42 -11.82 -0.18 -11.61
C ALA A 42 -13.28 -0.23 -12.14
N GLY A 43 -13.65 -1.28 -12.86
CA GLY A 43 -15.00 -1.48 -13.38
C GLY A 43 -16.04 -1.53 -12.26
N ALA A 44 -15.75 -2.25 -11.17
CA ALA A 44 -16.60 -2.30 -9.99
C ALA A 44 -16.78 -0.92 -9.37
N VAL A 45 -15.69 -0.18 -9.12
CA VAL A 45 -15.75 1.18 -8.57
C VAL A 45 -16.54 2.13 -9.48
N TRP A 46 -16.40 1.98 -10.80
CA TRP A 46 -17.13 2.78 -11.79
C TRP A 46 -18.63 2.46 -11.83
N MET A 47 -19.01 1.17 -11.81
CA MET A 47 -20.41 0.73 -11.76
C MET A 47 -21.11 1.18 -10.47
N LEU A 48 -20.37 1.26 -9.37
CA LEU A 48 -20.87 1.61 -8.05
C LEU A 48 -21.22 3.11 -7.86
N ARG A 49 -21.31 3.94 -8.93
CA ARG A 49 -21.67 5.38 -8.96
C ARG A 49 -21.33 6.12 -7.66
N ALA A 50 -20.10 6.62 -7.58
CA ALA A 50 -19.53 7.24 -6.38
C ALA A 50 -20.24 8.53 -5.95
N ASP A 51 -21.38 8.41 -5.27
CA ASP A 51 -22.02 9.51 -4.57
C ASP A 51 -21.22 9.90 -3.32
N ARG A 52 -21.36 11.17 -2.92
CA ARG A 52 -20.53 11.90 -1.93
C ARG A 52 -20.49 11.29 -0.51
N TRP A 53 -21.31 10.27 -0.23
CA TRP A 53 -21.44 9.60 1.06
C TRP A 53 -20.46 8.41 1.23
N ARG A 54 -19.63 8.13 0.21
CA ARG A 54 -18.77 6.93 0.10
C ARG A 54 -17.28 7.15 0.44
N LEU A 55 -16.91 8.39 0.78
CA LEU A 55 -15.57 8.73 1.28
C LEU A 55 -15.11 7.85 2.47
N PRO A 56 -15.96 7.52 3.46
CA PRO A 56 -15.54 6.66 4.58
C PRO A 56 -15.18 5.25 4.11
N ALA A 57 -16.01 4.62 3.27
CA ALA A 57 -15.78 3.26 2.79
C ALA A 57 -14.47 3.14 1.98
N LEU A 58 -14.18 4.13 1.14
CA LEU A 58 -12.92 4.18 0.39
C LEU A 58 -11.69 4.26 1.30
N LEU A 59 -11.77 4.97 2.43
CA LEU A 59 -10.68 5.02 3.42
C LEU A 59 -10.43 3.67 4.09
N TRP A 60 -11.49 2.89 4.33
CA TRP A 60 -11.37 1.54 4.88
C TRP A 60 -10.80 0.55 3.86
N PHE A 61 -11.25 0.59 2.60
CA PHE A 61 -10.66 -0.23 1.54
C PHE A 61 -9.18 0.12 1.30
N ASP A 62 -8.83 1.40 1.36
CA ASP A 62 -7.45 1.88 1.30
C ASP A 62 -6.60 1.34 2.47
N ALA A 63 -7.16 1.31 3.69
CA ALA A 63 -6.49 0.72 4.84
C ALA A 63 -6.22 -0.77 4.67
N VAL A 64 -7.18 -1.53 4.13
CA VAL A 64 -7.01 -2.96 3.83
C VAL A 64 -5.92 -3.16 2.77
N GLY A 65 -6.00 -2.40 1.67
CA GLY A 65 -5.00 -2.45 0.60
C GLY A 65 -3.60 -2.13 1.11
N MET A 66 -3.46 -1.07 1.91
CA MET A 66 -2.19 -0.69 2.53
C MET A 66 -1.59 -1.80 3.40
N GLY A 67 -2.40 -2.43 4.28
CA GLY A 67 -1.95 -3.53 5.12
C GLY A 67 -1.48 -4.74 4.31
N ALA A 68 -2.19 -5.08 3.24
CA ALA A 68 -1.78 -6.17 2.36
C ALA A 68 -0.51 -5.82 1.55
N TYR A 69 -0.47 -4.64 0.93
CA TYR A 69 0.66 -4.24 0.09
C TYR A 69 1.96 -4.01 0.87
N SER A 70 1.88 -3.58 2.13
CA SER A 70 3.07 -3.40 2.97
C SER A 70 3.78 -4.73 3.23
N VAL A 71 3.01 -5.77 3.54
CA VAL A 71 3.52 -7.13 3.73
C VAL A 71 3.96 -7.75 2.42
N ILE A 72 3.17 -7.67 1.34
CA ILE A 72 3.53 -8.23 0.04
C ILE A 72 4.83 -7.59 -0.50
N GLY A 73 5.01 -6.29 -0.25
CA GLY A 73 6.24 -5.57 -0.58
C GLY A 73 7.45 -6.11 0.18
N ALA A 74 7.33 -6.25 1.50
CA ALA A 74 8.39 -6.76 2.36
C ALA A 74 8.72 -8.24 2.09
N ALA A 75 7.69 -9.06 1.88
CA ALA A 75 7.82 -10.48 1.57
C ALA A 75 8.56 -10.71 0.26
N LYS A 76 8.19 -9.98 -0.81
CA LYS A 76 8.91 -10.10 -2.07
C LYS A 76 10.37 -9.68 -1.93
N ALA A 77 10.66 -8.56 -1.25
CA ALA A 77 12.04 -8.14 -1.01
C ALA A 77 12.85 -9.20 -0.23
N GLU A 78 12.26 -9.82 0.80
CA GLU A 78 12.89 -10.89 1.57
C GLU A 78 13.23 -12.11 0.69
N THR A 79 12.33 -12.51 -0.20
CA THR A 79 12.60 -13.62 -1.14
C THR A 79 13.75 -13.34 -2.12
N PHE A 80 14.10 -12.07 -2.34
CA PHE A 80 15.23 -11.64 -3.17
C PHE A 80 16.53 -11.47 -2.36
N GLY A 81 16.55 -11.88 -1.09
CA GLY A 81 17.74 -11.80 -0.23
C GLY A 81 18.08 -10.38 0.22
N VAL A 82 17.13 -9.45 0.13
CA VAL A 82 17.31 -8.07 0.58
C VAL A 82 17.44 -8.05 2.12
N PRO A 83 18.32 -7.20 2.70
CA PRO A 83 18.45 -7.11 4.15
C PRO A 83 17.15 -6.72 4.87
N PRO A 84 16.90 -7.17 6.12
CA PRO A 84 15.63 -6.98 6.81
C PRO A 84 15.13 -5.53 6.86
N LEU A 85 16.00 -4.57 7.12
CA LEU A 85 15.65 -3.15 7.15
C LEU A 85 15.16 -2.65 5.78
N ALA A 86 15.85 -3.05 4.71
CA ALA A 86 15.46 -2.68 3.35
C ALA A 86 14.15 -3.37 2.94
N CYS A 87 13.86 -4.60 3.41
CA CYS A 87 12.56 -5.24 3.22
C CYS A 87 11.40 -4.41 3.82
N ILE A 88 11.59 -3.86 5.02
CA ILE A 88 10.59 -2.99 5.66
C ILE A 88 10.34 -1.77 4.78
N VAL A 89 11.40 -1.09 4.33
CA VAL A 89 11.29 0.08 3.45
C VAL A 89 10.59 -0.27 2.14
N MET A 90 10.91 -1.40 1.51
CA MET A 90 10.23 -1.87 0.31
C MET A 90 8.73 -2.11 0.54
N GLY A 91 8.36 -2.64 1.70
CA GLY A 91 6.96 -2.75 2.12
C GLY A 91 6.25 -1.40 2.16
N VAL A 92 6.82 -0.43 2.87
CA VAL A 92 6.26 0.92 3.01
C VAL A 92 6.13 1.61 1.65
N LEU A 93 7.15 1.51 0.80
CA LEU A 93 7.14 2.07 -0.55
C LEU A 93 6.05 1.42 -1.39
N THR A 94 5.94 0.09 -1.39
CA THR A 94 4.93 -0.63 -2.17
C THR A 94 3.51 -0.19 -1.80
N ALA A 95 3.22 -0.03 -0.50
CA ALA A 95 1.92 0.40 -0.02
C ALA A 95 1.62 1.87 -0.35
N SER A 96 2.61 2.76 -0.18
CA SER A 96 2.37 4.21 -0.25
C SER A 96 2.44 4.78 -1.66
N PHE A 97 3.31 4.22 -2.51
CA PHE A 97 3.66 4.85 -3.79
C PHE A 97 2.51 4.85 -4.79
N GLY A 98 1.62 3.86 -4.75
CA GLY A 98 0.39 3.88 -5.55
C GLY A 98 -0.47 5.10 -5.25
N GLY A 99 -0.72 5.36 -3.96
CA GLY A 99 -1.45 6.55 -3.50
C GLY A 99 -0.76 7.86 -3.89
N ILE A 100 0.57 7.92 -3.75
CA ILE A 100 1.36 9.09 -4.16
C ILE A 100 1.17 9.39 -5.65
N ILE A 101 1.30 8.39 -6.53
CA ILE A 101 1.09 8.56 -7.97
C ILE A 101 -0.32 9.08 -8.26
N ARG A 102 -1.34 8.49 -7.61
CA ARG A 102 -2.74 8.92 -7.77
C ARG A 102 -2.90 10.40 -7.43
N ASP A 103 -2.32 10.84 -6.31
CA ASP A 103 -2.53 12.18 -5.80
C ASP A 103 -1.75 13.23 -6.63
N VAL A 104 -0.52 12.89 -7.05
CA VAL A 104 0.29 13.72 -7.96
C VAL A 104 -0.40 13.90 -9.30
N LEU A 105 -0.89 12.82 -9.90
CA LEU A 105 -1.61 12.89 -11.17
C LEU A 105 -2.98 13.61 -11.06
N ALA A 106 -3.59 13.61 -9.87
CA ALA A 106 -4.82 14.33 -9.59
C ALA A 106 -4.60 15.82 -9.24
N GLY A 107 -3.34 16.27 -9.07
CA GLY A 107 -3.01 17.64 -8.67
C GLY A 107 -3.45 18.00 -7.24
N VAL A 108 -3.63 17.00 -6.36
CA VAL A 108 -4.02 17.17 -4.96
C VAL A 108 -2.79 16.92 -4.08
N PRO A 109 -2.57 17.70 -2.99
CA PRO A 109 -1.47 17.42 -2.07
C PRO A 109 -1.51 15.97 -1.56
N SER A 110 -0.37 15.28 -1.75
CA SER A 110 -0.17 13.84 -1.54
C SER A 110 -0.64 13.36 -0.15
N VAL A 111 -1.21 12.15 -0.10
CA VAL A 111 -1.52 11.41 1.14
C VAL A 111 -0.31 11.32 2.07
N LEU A 112 0.92 11.33 1.52
CA LEU A 112 2.17 11.36 2.28
C LEU A 112 2.29 12.62 3.16
N MET A 113 1.85 13.78 2.68
CA MET A 113 1.87 15.05 3.42
C MET A 113 0.68 15.21 4.39
N ARG A 114 -0.41 14.44 4.23
CA ARG A 114 -1.63 14.64 5.03
C ARG A 114 -1.81 13.65 6.19
N ARG A 115 -1.13 12.50 6.19
CA ARG A 115 -1.40 11.43 7.16
C ARG A 115 -0.14 10.64 7.52
N GLU A 116 0.65 11.17 8.43
CA GLU A 116 1.81 10.49 9.03
C GLU A 116 1.46 9.10 9.61
N ILE A 117 0.19 8.87 9.98
CA ILE A 117 -0.29 7.56 10.45
C ILE A 117 -0.40 6.51 9.33
N TYR A 118 -0.48 6.91 8.05
CA TYR A 118 -0.51 5.97 6.94
C TYR A 118 0.83 5.26 6.76
N VAL A 119 1.92 6.04 6.69
CA VAL A 119 3.28 5.53 6.48
C VAL A 119 3.71 4.71 7.70
N SER A 120 3.43 5.18 8.91
CA SER A 120 3.74 4.44 10.13
C SER A 120 2.91 3.16 10.28
N ALA A 121 1.63 3.13 9.86
CA ALA A 121 0.85 1.90 9.82
C ALA A 121 1.39 0.89 8.80
N ALA A 122 1.80 1.36 7.62
CA ALA A 122 2.45 0.51 6.63
C ALA A 122 3.78 -0.04 7.16
N ALA A 123 4.58 0.80 7.82
CA ALA A 123 5.84 0.41 8.44
C ALA A 123 5.61 -0.62 9.54
N PHE A 124 4.63 -0.40 10.42
CA PHE A 124 4.27 -1.33 11.48
C PHE A 124 3.89 -2.72 10.94
N GLY A 125 3.07 -2.77 9.88
CA GLY A 125 2.71 -4.04 9.23
C GLY A 125 3.91 -4.76 8.61
N ALA A 126 4.76 -4.03 7.88
CA ALA A 126 5.96 -4.58 7.26
C ALA A 126 6.99 -5.05 8.30
N THR A 127 7.22 -4.26 9.37
CA THR A 127 8.09 -4.64 10.48
C THR A 127 7.58 -5.86 11.21
N THR A 128 6.27 -5.94 11.46
CA THR A 128 5.65 -7.12 12.09
C THR A 128 5.89 -8.37 11.26
N TYR A 129 5.69 -8.30 9.94
CA TYR A 129 6.01 -9.41 9.04
C TYR A 129 7.48 -9.81 9.12
N VAL A 130 8.41 -8.86 8.95
CA VAL A 130 9.85 -9.14 8.95
C VAL A 130 10.32 -9.71 10.29
N ALA A 131 9.82 -9.19 11.42
CA ALA A 131 10.16 -9.69 12.74
C ALA A 131 9.65 -11.13 12.98
N LEU A 132 8.42 -11.44 12.55
CA LEU A 132 7.86 -12.78 12.66
C LEU A 132 8.62 -13.81 11.81
N VAL A 133 8.98 -13.44 10.57
CA VAL A 133 9.82 -14.28 9.72
C VAL A 133 11.21 -14.48 10.35
N PHE A 134 11.78 -13.44 10.95
CA PHE A 134 13.09 -13.52 11.60
C PHE A 134 13.12 -14.51 12.78
N ILE A 135 12.02 -14.63 13.54
CA ILE A 135 11.89 -15.61 14.63
C ILE A 135 11.40 -16.99 14.17
N GLY A 136 11.31 -17.23 12.85
CA GLY A 136 10.99 -18.54 12.26
C GLY A 136 9.51 -18.85 12.10
N VAL A 137 8.62 -17.85 12.18
CA VAL A 137 7.19 -18.05 11.87
C VAL A 137 7.00 -18.26 10.37
N ASP A 138 6.08 -19.16 10.02
CA ASP A 138 5.70 -19.40 8.63
C ASP A 138 5.31 -18.09 7.90
N ARG A 139 5.74 -17.95 6.64
CA ARG A 139 5.58 -16.71 5.86
C ARG A 139 4.11 -16.33 5.64
N ILE A 140 3.22 -17.31 5.47
CA ILE A 140 1.80 -17.06 5.27
C ILE A 140 1.17 -16.54 6.57
N VAL A 141 1.52 -17.17 7.69
CA VAL A 141 1.06 -16.75 9.03
C VAL A 141 1.61 -15.38 9.40
N ALA A 142 2.92 -15.16 9.21
CA ALA A 142 3.58 -13.88 9.43
C ALA A 142 2.95 -12.79 8.55
N GLY A 143 2.61 -13.12 7.30
CA GLY A 143 1.98 -12.19 6.38
C GLY A 143 0.56 -11.80 6.80
N ALA A 144 -0.24 -12.77 7.22
CA ALA A 144 -1.59 -12.50 7.74
C ALA A 144 -1.55 -11.62 9.00
N ILE A 145 -0.65 -11.92 9.94
CA ILE A 145 -0.48 -11.14 11.17
C ILE A 145 0.03 -9.72 10.85
N GLY A 146 1.03 -9.59 9.99
CA GLY A 146 1.57 -8.27 9.59
C GLY A 146 0.52 -7.40 8.89
N ALA A 147 -0.30 -8.00 8.01
CA ALA A 147 -1.35 -7.27 7.29
C ALA A 147 -2.45 -6.83 8.25
N ALA A 148 -2.86 -7.71 9.18
CA ALA A 148 -3.81 -7.39 10.23
C ALA A 148 -3.28 -6.31 11.18
N ALA A 149 -1.99 -6.33 11.51
CA ALA A 149 -1.34 -5.34 12.36
C ALA A 149 -1.33 -3.95 11.72
N GLY A 150 -0.90 -3.86 10.45
CA GLY A 150 -0.92 -2.60 9.70
C GLY A 150 -2.34 -2.06 9.47
N PHE A 151 -3.26 -2.93 9.06
CA PHE A 151 -4.68 -2.58 8.94
C PHE A 151 -5.27 -2.11 10.28
N GLY A 152 -5.01 -2.85 11.36
CA GLY A 152 -5.53 -2.54 12.70
C GLY A 152 -5.07 -1.17 13.20
N LEU A 153 -3.79 -0.84 13.03
CA LEU A 153 -3.27 0.48 13.37
C LEU A 153 -3.94 1.59 12.55
N ARG A 154 -4.14 1.34 11.25
CA ARG A 154 -4.82 2.30 10.38
C ARG A 154 -6.31 2.46 10.70
N ALA A 155 -6.99 1.36 10.95
CA ALA A 155 -8.39 1.30 11.33
C ALA A 155 -8.63 2.07 12.64
N LEU A 156 -7.73 1.89 13.62
CA LEU A 156 -7.76 2.63 14.87
C LEU A 156 -7.63 4.13 14.65
N ALA A 157 -6.73 4.53 13.76
CA ALA A 157 -6.52 5.93 13.41
C ALA A 157 -7.74 6.55 12.72
N ILE A 158 -8.37 5.82 11.80
CA ILE A 158 -9.60 6.25 11.12
C ILE A 158 -10.76 6.37 12.12
N GLY A 159 -10.95 5.35 12.97
CA GLY A 159 -12.06 5.29 13.93
C GLY A 159 -11.97 6.33 15.05
N ARG A 160 -10.76 6.70 15.47
CA ARG A 160 -10.52 7.70 16.53
C ARG A 160 -10.20 9.10 16.00
N GLY A 161 -10.18 9.29 14.67
CA GLY A 161 -9.78 10.56 14.06
C GLY A 161 -8.35 10.98 14.44
N LEU A 162 -7.48 10.02 14.76
CA LEU A 162 -6.11 10.31 15.14
C LEU A 162 -5.38 10.90 13.92
N ALA A 163 -4.81 12.08 14.11
CA ALA A 163 -3.83 12.68 13.21
C ALA A 163 -2.61 12.98 14.06
N LEU A 164 -1.42 12.61 13.57
CA LEU A 164 -0.19 13.13 14.16
C LEU A 164 -0.10 14.64 13.80
N PRO A 165 0.46 15.47 14.69
CA PRO A 165 0.63 16.89 14.43
C PRO A 165 1.44 17.08 13.14
N ALA A 166 0.85 17.76 12.15
CA ALA A 166 1.48 17.96 10.86
C ALA A 166 2.75 18.81 11.02
N TYR A 167 3.83 18.42 10.32
CA TYR A 167 5.02 19.26 10.17
C TYR A 167 4.64 20.58 9.47
N GLU A 168 4.56 21.67 10.23
CA GLU A 168 4.54 23.03 9.69
C GLU A 168 5.92 23.32 9.10
N GLY A 169 6.08 23.09 7.81
CA GLY A 169 7.21 23.62 7.07
C GLY A 169 7.04 25.13 6.97
N GLU A 170 7.79 25.88 7.76
CA GLU A 170 8.06 27.29 7.46
C GLU A 170 8.85 27.35 6.15
N GLY A 171 8.26 27.95 5.11
CA GLY A 171 8.86 28.14 3.79
C GLY A 171 7.92 28.76 2.78
#